data_AF-A0A850XUZ9-F1
#
_entry.id   AF-A0A850XUZ9-F1
#
_cell.length_a   1.000
_cell.length_b   1.000
_cell.length_c   1.000
_cell.angle_alpha   90.00
_cell.angle_beta   90.00
_cell.angle_gamma   90.00
#
_symmetry.space_group_name_H-M   'P 1'
#
loop_
_entity.id
_entity.type
_entity.pdbx_description
1 polymer ?
#
loop_
_entity_poly.entity_id
_entity_poly.type
_entity_poly.pdbx_seq_one_letter_code
_entity_poly.pdbx_strand_id
1 'polypeptide(L)'
;ILIVTLRVALPNVMRFCCCVAVIYLGYCFCGWIVLGPHHLKFRSLSMVSECLFSLVNGDDMFATFAALRPSGALVWLFSQVYLYSFSALFIYMVLSLFIALITGSYDTIK
;
A
#
# COMPACT_ATOMS: atom_id res chain seq x y z
N ILE A 1 -11.41 -6.99 -27.44
CA ILE A 1 -10.45 -5.89 -27.16
C ILE A 1 -10.01 -5.95 -25.69
N LEU A 2 -10.88 -5.70 -24.70
CA LEU A 2 -10.54 -5.74 -23.26
C LEU A 2 -9.79 -7.00 -22.77
N ILE A 3 -10.28 -8.21 -23.09
CA ILE A 3 -9.62 -9.47 -22.68
C ILE A 3 -8.22 -9.60 -23.30
N VAL A 4 -8.04 -9.11 -24.53
CA VAL A 4 -6.75 -9.13 -25.23
C VAL A 4 -5.80 -8.11 -24.60
N THR A 5 -6.29 -6.92 -24.26
CA THR A 5 -5.54 -5.91 -23.49
C THR A 5 -5.06 -6.44 -22.15
N LEU A 6 -5.92 -7.13 -21.40
CA LEU A 6 -5.53 -7.71 -20.13
C LEU A 6 -4.42 -8.75 -20.31
N ARG A 7 -4.51 -9.62 -21.31
CA ARG A 7 -3.46 -10.63 -21.60
C ARG A 7 -2.11 -10.01 -21.96
N VAL A 8 -2.11 -8.92 -22.74
CA VAL A 8 -0.89 -8.21 -23.13
C VAL A 8 -0.29 -7.43 -21.96
N ALA A 9 -1.14 -6.83 -21.12
CA ALA A 9 -0.70 -6.09 -19.94
C ALA A 9 -0.16 -7.02 -18.82
N LEU A 10 -0.70 -8.24 -18.71
CA LEU A 10 -0.41 -9.20 -17.63
C LEU A 10 1.09 -9.40 -17.33
N PRO A 11 1.97 -9.70 -18.29
CA PRO A 11 3.40 -9.91 -17.99
C PRO A 11 4.08 -8.66 -17.43
N ASN A 12 3.73 -7.46 -17.92
CA ASN A 12 4.30 -6.21 -17.43
C ASN A 12 3.75 -5.85 -16.05
N VAL A 13 2.45 -6.03 -15.84
CA VAL A 13 1.79 -5.85 -14.54
C VAL A 13 2.38 -6.81 -13.50
N MET A 14 2.63 -8.08 -13.84
CA MET A 14 3.23 -9.03 -12.92
C MET A 14 4.63 -8.61 -12.44
N ARG A 15 5.48 -8.11 -13.35
CA ARG A 15 6.81 -7.58 -13.00
C ARG A 15 6.70 -6.37 -12.08
N PHE A 16 5.80 -5.44 -12.41
CA PHE A 16 5.53 -4.28 -11.57
C PHE A 16 5.03 -4.67 -10.18
N CYS A 17 4.05 -5.58 -10.11
CA CYS A 17 3.53 -6.11 -8.86
C CYS A 17 4.61 -6.78 -8.00
N CYS A 18 5.56 -7.50 -8.60
CA CYS A 18 6.70 -8.07 -7.85
C CYS A 18 7.55 -6.98 -7.17
N CYS A 19 7.88 -5.91 -7.88
CA CYS A 19 8.64 -4.80 -7.31
C CYS A 19 7.85 -4.09 -6.18
N VAL A 20 6.57 -3.84 -6.41
CA VAL A 20 5.67 -3.22 -5.43
C VAL A 20 5.52 -4.11 -4.19
N ALA A 21 5.45 -5.44 -4.36
CA ALA A 21 5.33 -6.38 -3.27
C ALA A 21 6.56 -6.33 -2.33
N VAL A 22 7.77 -6.12 -2.85
CA VAL A 22 8.97 -5.98 -2.01
C VAL A 22 8.86 -4.74 -1.11
N ILE A 23 8.44 -3.60 -1.67
CA ILE A 23 8.25 -2.35 -0.91
C ILE A 23 7.15 -2.55 0.13
N TYR A 24 6.03 -3.14 -0.28
CA TYR A 24 4.88 -3.41 0.57
C TYR A 24 5.25 -4.30 1.77
N LEU A 25 6.00 -5.38 1.53
CA LEU A 25 6.50 -6.25 2.60
C LEU A 25 7.43 -5.49 3.55
N GLY A 26 8.27 -4.59 3.03
CA GLY A 26 9.10 -3.71 3.86
C GLY A 26 8.26 -2.85 4.82
N TYR A 27 7.18 -2.26 4.34
CA TYR A 27 6.21 -1.56 5.18
C TYR A 27 5.55 -2.52 6.17
N CYS A 28 5.06 -3.69 5.73
CA CYS A 28 4.44 -4.68 6.62
C CYS A 28 5.35 -5.06 7.81
N PHE A 29 6.61 -5.41 7.56
CA PHE A 29 7.55 -5.76 8.62
C PHE A 29 7.86 -4.56 9.53
N CYS A 30 8.08 -3.39 8.94
CA CYS A 30 8.36 -2.17 9.69
C CYS A 30 7.19 -1.78 10.61
N GLY A 31 5.97 -1.75 10.09
CA GLY A 31 4.76 -1.48 10.85
C GLY A 31 4.50 -2.52 11.93
N TRP A 32 4.69 -3.81 11.62
CA TRP A 32 4.50 -4.89 12.59
C TRP A 32 5.44 -4.76 13.79
N ILE A 33 6.74 -4.57 13.55
CA ILE A 33 7.75 -4.54 14.60
C ILE A 33 7.62 -3.26 15.46
N VAL A 34 7.40 -2.11 14.83
CA VAL A 34 7.42 -0.81 15.54
C VAL A 34 6.06 -0.47 16.16
N LEU A 35 4.95 -0.69 15.43
CA LEU A 35 3.61 -0.30 15.87
C LEU A 35 2.84 -1.44 16.54
N GLY A 36 3.28 -2.69 16.40
CA GLY A 36 2.59 -3.86 16.95
C GLY A 36 2.37 -3.85 18.47
N PRO A 37 3.34 -3.41 19.30
CA PRO A 37 3.12 -3.28 20.75
C PRO A 37 2.12 -2.18 21.14
N HIS A 38 1.89 -1.22 20.24
CA HIS A 38 1.13 0.00 20.52
C HIS A 38 -0.25 0.03 19.86
N HIS A 39 -0.53 -0.86 18.90
CA HIS A 39 -1.75 -0.79 18.10
C HIS A 39 -2.32 -2.16 17.71
N LEU A 40 -3.63 -2.32 17.90
CA LEU A 40 -4.33 -3.59 17.65
C LEU A 40 -4.29 -4.03 16.17
N LYS A 41 -4.41 -3.09 15.23
CA LYS A 41 -4.30 -3.39 13.78
C LYS A 41 -2.88 -3.83 13.35
N PHE A 42 -1.87 -3.63 14.19
CA PHE A 42 -0.48 -3.98 13.86
C PHE A 42 0.03 -5.21 14.65
N ARG A 43 -0.86 -5.98 15.28
CA ARG A 43 -0.46 -7.05 16.21
C ARG A 43 0.09 -8.30 15.52
N SER A 44 -0.37 -8.60 14.32
CA SER A 44 0.09 -9.72 13.49
C SER A 44 0.37 -9.25 12.07
N LEU A 45 1.29 -9.92 11.37
CA LEU A 45 1.62 -9.57 10.00
C LEU A 45 0.40 -9.62 9.04
N SER A 46 -0.56 -10.52 9.30
CA SER A 46 -1.83 -10.59 8.55
C SER A 46 -2.65 -9.32 8.73
N MET A 47 -2.86 -8.90 9.98
CA MET A 47 -3.63 -7.68 10.28
C MET A 47 -2.95 -6.43 9.74
N VAL A 48 -1.61 -6.38 9.78
CA VAL A 48 -0.86 -5.28 9.15
C VAL A 48 -1.12 -5.25 7.66
N SER A 49 -1.06 -6.39 6.98
CA SER A 49 -1.36 -6.46 5.55
C SER A 49 -2.81 -6.08 5.25
N GLU A 50 -3.78 -6.53 6.04
CA GLU A 50 -5.18 -6.14 5.87
C GLU A 50 -5.36 -4.62 6.03
N CYS A 51 -4.71 -4.02 7.03
CA CYS A 51 -4.75 -2.58 7.28
C CYS A 51 -4.05 -1.76 6.18
N LEU A 52 -2.88 -2.19 5.72
CA LEU A 52 -2.18 -1.49 4.65
C LEU A 52 -2.92 -1.62 3.32
N PHE A 53 -3.48 -2.80 3.03
CA PHE A 53 -4.31 -2.99 1.84
C PHE A 53 -5.58 -2.13 1.87
N SER A 54 -6.27 -2.03 3.01
CA SER A 54 -7.44 -1.15 3.15
C SER A 54 -7.04 0.32 2.94
N LEU A 55 -5.90 0.75 3.49
CA LEU A 55 -5.36 2.11 3.33
C LEU A 55 -5.04 2.45 1.87
N VAL A 56 -4.47 1.52 1.08
CA VAL A 56 -4.21 1.75 -0.36
C VAL A 56 -5.53 2.02 -1.11
N ASN A 57 -6.62 1.38 -0.68
CA ASN A 57 -7.95 1.58 -1.25
C ASN A 57 -8.70 2.78 -0.64
N GLY A 58 -8.06 3.56 0.24
CA GLY A 58 -8.64 4.74 0.88
C GLY A 58 -9.60 4.45 2.02
N ASP A 59 -9.63 3.22 2.53
CA ASP A 59 -10.53 2.83 3.62
C ASP A 59 -9.87 3.05 5.00
N ASP A 60 -10.69 3.52 5.94
CA ASP A 60 -10.39 3.64 7.37
C ASP A 60 -9.11 4.42 7.73
N MET A 61 -8.74 5.41 6.91
CA MET A 61 -7.52 6.23 7.08
C MET A 61 -7.54 7.01 8.40
N PHE A 62 -8.56 7.84 8.63
CA PHE A 62 -8.64 8.69 9.82
C PHE A 62 -8.71 7.86 11.11
N ALA A 63 -9.46 6.76 11.12
CA ALA A 63 -9.55 5.87 12.28
C ALA A 63 -8.18 5.30 12.66
N THR A 64 -7.37 4.95 11.67
CA THR A 64 -6.01 4.45 11.90
C THR A 64 -5.11 5.53 12.53
N PHE A 65 -5.16 6.78 12.03
CA PHE A 65 -4.44 7.90 12.65
C PHE A 65 -4.94 8.23 14.06
N ALA A 66 -6.25 8.17 14.29
CA ALA A 66 -6.86 8.49 15.58
C ALA A 66 -6.47 7.46 16.65
N ALA A 67 -6.44 6.18 16.30
CA ALA A 67 -6.09 5.09 17.20
C ALA A 67 -4.60 5.09 17.60
N LEU A 68 -3.73 5.80 16.87
CA LEU A 68 -2.31 5.97 17.18
C LEU A 68 -2.00 7.18 18.09
N ARG A 69 -2.96 8.08 18.34
CA ARG A 69 -2.80 9.27 19.20
C ARG A 69 -2.37 9.01 20.66
N PRO A 70 -2.82 7.95 21.36
CA PRO A 70 -2.47 7.75 22.76
C PRO A 70 -1.07 7.16 22.98
N SER A 71 -0.26 6.99 21.93
CA SER A 71 1.10 6.45 22.02
C SER A 71 2.14 7.52 22.40
N GLY A 72 3.29 7.11 22.93
CA GLY A 72 4.39 8.05 23.25
C GLY A 72 4.79 8.92 22.05
N ALA A 73 5.24 10.15 22.30
CA ALA A 73 5.46 11.17 21.27
C ALA A 73 6.33 10.71 20.07
N LEU A 74 7.37 9.91 20.33
CA LEU A 74 8.22 9.35 19.29
C LEU A 74 7.50 8.30 18.42
N VAL A 75 6.72 7.41 19.05
CA VAL A 75 5.93 6.39 18.33
C VAL A 75 4.84 7.06 17.50
N TRP A 76 4.19 8.09 18.06
CA TRP A 76 3.22 8.89 17.34
C TRP A 76 3.84 9.58 16.12
N LEU A 77 4.98 10.26 16.28
CA LEU A 77 5.66 10.92 15.17
C LEU A 77 6.06 9.92 14.07
N PHE A 78 6.64 8.79 14.48
CA PHE A 78 6.97 7.70 13.57
C PHE A 78 5.74 7.20 12.82
N SER A 79 4.61 6.99 13.52
CA SER A 79 3.39 6.49 12.90
C SER A 79 2.78 7.47 11.91
N GLN A 80 2.87 8.79 12.17
CA GLN A 80 2.48 9.82 11.20
C GLN A 80 3.33 9.71 9.94
N VAL A 81 4.66 9.76 10.07
CA VAL A 81 5.58 9.68 8.92
C VAL A 81 5.38 8.38 8.14
N TYR A 82 5.23 7.26 8.84
CA TYR A 82 4.99 5.94 8.26
C TYR A 82 3.70 5.90 7.43
N LEU A 83 2.58 6.33 8.00
CA LEU A 83 1.29 6.29 7.29
C LEU A 83 1.23 7.31 6.15
N TYR A 84 1.75 8.53 6.35
CA TYR A 84 1.79 9.53 5.28
C TYR A 84 2.68 9.10 4.12
N SER A 85 3.87 8.56 4.40
CA SER A 85 4.77 8.07 3.34
C SER A 85 4.18 6.86 2.60
N PHE A 86 3.58 5.92 3.32
CA PHE A 86 2.88 4.79 2.72
C PHE A 86 1.73 5.23 1.81
N SER A 87 0.81 6.05 2.32
CA SER A 87 -0.34 6.53 1.55
C SER A 87 0.10 7.35 0.35
N ALA A 88 1.05 8.27 0.50
CA ALA A 88 1.52 9.08 -0.61
C ALA A 88 2.18 8.22 -1.72
N LEU A 89 3.03 7.27 -1.34
CA LEU A 89 3.72 6.40 -2.29
C LEU A 89 2.73 5.46 -3.01
N PHE A 90 1.90 4.75 -2.27
CA PHE A 90 1.04 3.73 -2.87
C PHE A 90 -0.14 4.35 -3.62
N ILE A 91 -0.80 5.36 -3.05
CA ILE A 91 -2.00 5.95 -3.68
C ILE A 91 -1.61 6.82 -4.88
N TYR A 92 -0.59 7.67 -4.76
CA TYR A 92 -0.28 8.62 -5.84
C TYR A 92 0.76 8.12 -6.84
N MET A 93 1.70 7.27 -6.45
CA MET A 93 2.73 6.79 -7.40
C MET A 93 2.39 5.40 -7.92
N VAL A 94 2.15 4.43 -7.03
CA VAL A 94 1.95 3.02 -7.45
C VAL A 94 0.65 2.85 -8.24
N LEU A 95 -0.48 3.38 -7.76
CA LEU A 95 -1.75 3.30 -8.50
C LEU A 95 -1.68 4.05 -9.84
N SER A 96 -1.06 5.23 -9.88
CA SER A 96 -0.89 5.98 -11.13
C SER A 96 -0.04 5.23 -12.16
N LEU A 97 1.04 4.58 -11.74
CA LEU A 97 1.85 3.73 -12.61
C LEU A 97 1.09 2.48 -13.07
N PHE A 98 0.28 1.88 -12.20
CA PHE A 98 -0.55 0.74 -12.56
C PHE A 98 -1.58 1.11 -13.64
N ILE A 99 -2.26 2.24 -13.50
CA ILE A 99 -3.18 2.77 -14.51
C ILE A 99 -2.41 3.04 -15.82
N ALA A 100 -1.25 3.70 -15.75
CA ALA A 100 -0.43 3.99 -16.94
C ALA A 100 0.00 2.72 -17.71
N LEU A 101 0.33 1.63 -17.01
CA LEU A 101 0.67 0.35 -17.63
C LEU A 101 -0.51 -0.28 -18.39
N ILE A 102 -1.71 -0.23 -17.81
CA ILE A 102 -2.93 -0.76 -18.45
C ILE A 102 -3.31 0.12 -19.64
N THR A 103 -3.31 1.44 -19.48
CA THR A 103 -3.61 2.39 -20.56
C THR A 103 -2.62 2.26 -21.71
N GLY A 104 -1.31 2.17 -21.44
CA GLY A 104 -0.32 1.96 -22.50
C GLY A 104 -0.50 0.64 -23.26
N SER A 105 -0.91 -0.42 -22.57
CA SER A 105 -1.25 -1.70 -23.22
C SER A 105 -2.54 -1.62 -24.06
N TYR A 106 -3.51 -0.81 -23.61
CA TYR A 106 -4.75 -0.56 -24.35
C TYR A 106 -4.46 0.20 -25.65
N ASP A 107 -3.65 1.25 -25.58
CA ASP A 107 -3.28 2.07 -26.74
C ASP A 107 -2.44 1.31 -27.79
N THR A 108 -1.72 0.26 -27.38
CA THR A 108 -0.96 -0.60 -28.31
C THR A 108 -1.86 -1.54 -29.12
N ILE A 109 -3.08 -1.83 -28.63
CA ILE A 109 -4.02 -2.79 -29.24
C ILE A 109 -5.12 -2.09 -30.03
N LYS A 110 -5.42 -0.84 -29.69
CA LYS A 110 -6.36 0.01 -30.43
C LYS A 110 -5.80 0.40 -31.79
#